data_AF-A0A7W8ITS5-F1
#
_entry.id   AF-A0A7W8ITS5-F1
#
_cell.length_a   1.000
_cell.length_b   1.000
_cell.length_c   1.000
_cell.angle_alpha   90.00
_cell.angle_beta   90.00
_cell.angle_gamma   90.00
#
_symmetry.space_group_name_H-M   'P 1'
#
loop_
_entity.id
_entity.type
_entity.pdbx_description
1 polymer ?
#
loop_
_entity_poly.entity_id
_entity_poly.type
_entity_poly.pdbx_seq_one_letter_code
_entity_poly.pdbx_strand_id
1 'polypeptide(L)' 'MKFFWTFFWTFLLAQMATYVIGSMQGISYQFSTGALLGVVMTVFIIIIANLLPNEPVKHH' A
#
# COMPACT_ATOMS: atom_id res chain seq x y z
N MET A 1 9.80 -8.80 10.53
CA MET A 1 8.38 -8.64 10.93
C MET A 1 7.72 -7.41 10.33
N LYS A 2 8.25 -6.18 10.55
CA LYS A 2 7.64 -4.92 10.06
C LYS A 2 7.34 -4.90 8.55
N PHE A 3 8.30 -5.28 7.69
CA PHE A 3 8.11 -5.26 6.23
C PHE A 3 7.05 -6.23 5.71
N PHE A 4 6.97 -7.44 6.28
CA PHE A 4 5.93 -8.42 5.92
C PHE A 4 4.54 -7.86 6.24
N TRP A 5 4.41 -7.23 7.40
CA TRP A 5 3.14 -6.63 7.83
C TRP A 5 2.78 -5.38 7.04
N THR A 6 3.76 -4.54 6.70
CA THR A 6 3.54 -3.43 5.76
C THR A 6 3.01 -3.95 4.42
N PHE A 7 3.66 -4.97 3.83
CA PHE A 7 3.20 -5.55 2.57
C PHE A 7 1.78 -6.11 2.68
N PHE A 8 1.50 -6.93 3.70
CA PHE A 8 0.19 -7.55 3.87
C PHE A 8 -0.95 -6.53 3.95
N TRP A 9 -0.81 -5.51 4.80
CA TRP A 9 -1.84 -4.49 4.98
C TRP A 9 -1.98 -3.59 3.76
N THR A 10 -0.86 -3.14 3.17
CA THR A 10 -0.87 -2.34 1.94
C THR A 10 -1.51 -3.11 0.79
N PHE A 11 -1.20 -4.40 0.64
CA PHE A 11 -1.78 -5.25 -0.38
C PHE A 11 -3.28 -5.41 -0.20
N LEU A 12 -3.74 -5.70 1.02
CA LEU A 12 -5.16 -5.85 1.31
C LEU A 12 -5.94 -4.56 1.07
N LEU A 13 -5.40 -3.41 1.48
CA LEU A 13 -5.98 -2.10 1.23
C LEU A 13 -5.99 -1.75 -0.27
N ALA A 14 -4.95 -2.10 -1.03
CA ALA A 14 -4.91 -1.89 -2.47
C ALA A 14 -6.01 -2.71 -3.19
N GLN A 15 -6.25 -3.96 -2.78
CA GLN A 15 -7.34 -4.77 -3.31
C GLN A 15 -8.71 -4.13 -3.05
N MET A 16 -8.96 -3.67 -1.82
CA MET A 16 -10.19 -2.97 -1.50
C MET A 16 -10.35 -1.66 -2.27
N ALA A 17 -9.27 -0.88 -2.43
CA ALA A 17 -9.29 0.34 -3.21
C ALA A 17 -9.66 0.07 -4.67
N THR A 18 -9.04 -0.93 -5.31
CA THR A 18 -9.37 -1.30 -6.70
C THR A 18 -10.80 -1.82 -6.85
N TYR A 19 -11.32 -2.54 -5.86
CA TYR A 19 -12.72 -2.97 -5.84
C TYR A 19 -13.68 -1.76 -5.75
N VAL A 20 -13.43 -0.83 -4.83
CA VAL A 20 -14.27 0.37 -4.66
C VAL A 20 -14.23 1.24 -5.91
N ILE A 21 -13.05 1.49 -6.47
CA ILE A 21 -12.87 2.28 -7.68
C ILE A 21 -13.57 1.62 -8.87
N GLY A 22 -13.43 0.30 -9.04
CA GLY A 22 -14.14 -0.46 -10.06
C GLY A 22 -15.66 -0.34 -9.91
N SER A 23 -16.18 -0.51 -8.70
CA SER A 23 -17.61 -0.34 -8.39
C SER A 23 -18.11 1.07 -8.72
N MET A 24 -17.35 2.12 -8.39
CA MET A 24 -17.68 3.51 -8.73
C MET A 24 -17.71 3.77 -10.25
N GLN A 25 -16.88 3.07 -11.01
CA GLN A 25 -16.79 3.21 -12.47
C GLN A 25 -17.69 2.23 -13.23
N GLY A 26 -18.40 1.33 -12.54
CA GLY A 26 -19.16 0.26 -13.17
C GLY A 26 -18.29 -0.80 -13.88
N ILE A 27 -17.01 -0.90 -13.51
CA ILE A 27 -16.03 -1.83 -14.09
C ILE A 27 -15.89 -3.06 -13.17
N SER A 28 -15.72 -4.24 -13.77
CA SER A 28 -15.49 -5.47 -13.01
C SER A 28 -14.16 -5.42 -12.24
N TYR A 29 -14.17 -6.02 -11.05
CA TYR A 29 -12.96 -6.15 -10.25
C TYR A 29 -11.92 -7.04 -10.93
N GLN A 30 -10.69 -6.53 -11.06
CA GLN A 30 -9.55 -7.22 -11.65
C GLN A 30 -8.47 -7.42 -10.59
N PHE A 31 -8.30 -8.65 -10.11
CA PHE A 31 -7.31 -8.99 -9.08
C PHE A 31 -5.87 -8.66 -9.51
N SER A 32 -5.54 -8.84 -10.80
CA SER A 32 -4.21 -8.53 -11.36
C SER A 32 -3.84 -7.06 -11.19
N THR A 33 -4.82 -6.16 -11.37
CA THR A 33 -4.63 -4.71 -11.24
C THR A 33 -4.39 -4.34 -9.78
N GLY A 34 -5.20 -4.86 -8.86
CA GLY A 34 -5.01 -4.67 -7.42
C GLY A 34 -3.71 -5.27 -6.90
N ALA A 35 -3.29 -6.41 -7.45
CA ALA A 35 -2.06 -7.07 -7.05
C ALA A 35 -0.82 -6.29 -7.50
N LEU A 36 -0.81 -5.83 -8.76
CA LEU A 36 0.25 -4.97 -9.29
C LEU A 36 0.35 -3.66 -8.49
N LEU A 37 -0.78 -2.99 -8.26
CA LEU A 37 -0.84 -1.77 -7.45
C LEU A 37 -0.34 -1.99 -6.02
N GLY A 38 -0.74 -3.09 -5.37
CA GLY A 38 -0.32 -3.42 -4.01
C GLY A 38 1.19 -3.65 -3.89
N VAL A 39 1.80 -4.35 -4.86
CA VAL A 39 3.25 -4.54 -4.91
C VAL A 39 3.97 -3.20 -5.14
N VAL A 40 3.53 -2.42 -6.12
CA VAL A 40 4.12 -1.11 -6.44
C VAL A 40 4.03 -0.17 -5.22
N MET A 41 2.86 -0.07 -4.59
CA MET A 41 2.67 0.77 -3.40
C MET A 41 3.55 0.33 -2.24
N THR A 42 3.71 -0.97 -2.02
CA THR A 42 4.59 -1.45 -0.94
C THR A 42 6.04 -1.03 -1.18
N VAL A 43 6.52 -1.14 -2.42
CA VAL A 43 7.88 -0.69 -2.78
C VAL A 43 8.02 0.81 -2.53
N PHE A 44 7.05 1.63 -2.93
CA PHE A 44 7.05 3.07 -2.65
C PHE A 44 7.09 3.38 -1.16
N ILE A 45 6.27 2.71 -0.35
CA ILE A 45 6.24 2.91 1.11
C ILE A 45 7.60 2.57 1.73
N ILE A 46 8.25 1.48 1.30
CA ILE A 46 9.58 1.11 1.80
C ILE A 46 10.63 2.15 1.42
N ILE A 47 10.62 2.63 0.17
CA ILE A 47 11.55 3.66 -0.29
C ILE A 47 11.38 4.95 0.53
N ILE A 48 10.14 5.43 0.67
CA ILE A 48 9.81 6.63 1.44
C ILE A 48 10.23 6.46 2.90
N ALA A 49 9.95 5.31 3.51
CA ALA A 49 10.34 5.04 4.90
C ALA A 49 11.85 5.01 5.13
N ASN A 50 12.67 4.70 4.11
CA ASN A 50 14.13 4.77 4.19
C ASN A 50 14.67 6.18 3.91
N LEU A 51 13.95 6.99 3.13
CA LEU A 51 14.30 8.39 2.86
C LEU A 51 13.99 9.31 4.04
N LEU A 52 12.94 8.99 4.81
CA LEU A 52 12.56 9.73 6.01
C LEU A 52 13.63 9.56 7.11
N PRO A 53 14.25 10.66 7.59
CA PRO A 53 15.17 10.61 8.72
C PRO A 53 14.44 10.08 9.95
N ASN A 54 14.95 9.00 10.56
CA ASN A 54 14.49 8.52 11.86
C ASN A 54 15.11 9.37 12.98
N GLU A 55 14.90 10.69 12.96
CA GLU A 55 15.27 11.51 14.10
C GLU A 55 14.35 11.14 15.28
N PRO A 56 14.89 10.88 16.49
CA PRO A 56 14.06 10.64 17.64
C PRO A 56 13.19 11.88 17.87
N VAL A 57 11.87 11.68 17.91
CA VAL A 57 10.93 12.75 18.30
C VAL A 57 11.39 13.25 19.66
N LYS A 58 11.92 14.48 19.71
CA LYS A 58 12.31 15.10 20.99
C LYS A 58 11.04 15.19 21.84
N HIS A 59 10.95 14.34 22.85
CA HIS A 59 10.02 14.54 23.95
C HIS A 59 10.46 15.81 24.68
N HIS A 60 9.72 16.89 24.49
CA HIS A 60 9.71 18.03 25.40
C HIS A 60 8.59 17.84 26.42
#